data_AF-A0A523TQ60-F1
#
_entry.id   AF-A0A523TQ60-F1
#
_cell.length_a   1.000
_cell.length_b   1.000
_cell.length_c   1.000
_cell.angle_alpha   90.00
_cell.angle_beta   90.00
_cell.angle_gamma   90.00
#
_symmetry.space_group_name_H-M   'P 1'
#
loop_
_entity.id
_entity.type
_entity.pdbx_description
1 polymer ?
#
loop_
_entity_poly.entity_id
_entity_poly.type
_entity_poly.pdbx_seq_one_letter_code
_entity_poly.pdbx_strand_id
1 'polypeptide(L)'
;MDQEQGQYANLLFGEIAVRLGYCTQADIDKVIELQLQASSIGREFFFGDLLYKQGILTKEQVEGIIAEQKYEMERQEELLFGRLAMTNTEVTQADIDAALEEQKRLRGEEKETPKIGEILISAGKLTEQECQALLKTQARLRDPKAWWSSVEDQSREKEH
;
A
#
# COMPACT_ATOMS: atom_id res chain seq x y z
N MET A 1 16.40 2.15 -7.29
CA MET A 1 15.72 1.75 -6.05
C MET A 1 14.20 1.87 -6.16
N ASP A 2 13.68 2.46 -7.25
CA ASP A 2 12.23 2.66 -7.49
C ASP A 2 11.52 1.56 -8.30
N GLN A 3 12.25 0.58 -8.87
CA GLN A 3 11.67 -0.31 -9.88
C GLN A 3 10.71 -1.38 -9.33
N GLU A 4 10.87 -1.87 -8.10
CA GLU A 4 9.96 -2.87 -7.51
C GLU A 4 8.64 -2.28 -7.02
N GLN A 5 8.64 -1.06 -6.48
CA GLN A 5 7.41 -0.37 -6.07
C GLN A 5 6.55 -0.01 -7.28
N GLY A 6 7.18 0.42 -8.39
CA GLY A 6 6.51 0.61 -9.67
C GLY A 6 5.89 -0.69 -10.21
N GLN A 7 6.58 -1.82 -10.05
CA GLN A 7 6.09 -3.12 -10.54
C GLN A 7 4.87 -3.63 -9.75
N TYR A 8 4.87 -3.51 -8.42
CA TYR A 8 3.73 -3.88 -7.59
C TYR A 8 2.52 -2.97 -7.82
N ALA A 9 2.75 -1.65 -7.96
CA ALA A 9 1.70 -0.71 -8.32
C ALA A 9 1.11 -1.02 -9.71
N ASN A 10 1.92 -1.45 -10.67
CA ASN A 10 1.43 -1.84 -12.00
C ASN A 10 0.58 -3.12 -11.96
N LEU A 11 0.97 -4.10 -11.14
CA LEU A 11 0.21 -5.35 -10.96
C LEU A 11 -1.16 -5.07 -10.34
N LEU A 12 -1.20 -4.30 -9.25
CA LEU A 12 -2.46 -3.94 -8.59
C LEU A 12 -3.37 -3.10 -9.51
N PHE A 13 -2.79 -2.17 -10.29
CA PHE A 13 -3.54 -1.42 -11.28
C PHE A 13 -4.18 -2.35 -12.33
N GLY A 14 -3.39 -3.28 -12.88
CA GLY A 14 -3.87 -4.24 -13.88
C GLY A 14 -4.97 -5.16 -13.34
N GLU A 15 -4.81 -5.67 -12.12
CA GLU A 15 -5.82 -6.51 -11.47
C GLU A 15 -7.14 -5.75 -11.27
N ILE A 16 -7.08 -4.50 -10.79
CA ILE A 16 -8.27 -3.66 -10.62
C ILE A 16 -8.93 -3.38 -11.97
N ALA A 17 -8.17 -3.06 -13.01
CA ALA A 17 -8.70 -2.79 -14.35
C ALA A 17 -9.44 -4.00 -14.95
N VAL A 18 -8.91 -5.22 -14.77
CA VAL A 18 -9.57 -6.46 -15.19
C VAL A 18 -10.81 -6.75 -14.34
N ARG A 19 -10.71 -6.58 -13.02
CA ARG A 19 -11.82 -6.82 -12.08
C ARG A 19 -13.01 -5.89 -12.33
N LEU A 20 -12.75 -4.64 -12.69
CA LEU A 20 -13.77 -3.65 -13.07
C LEU A 20 -14.31 -3.87 -14.50
N GLY A 21 -13.74 -4.81 -15.25
CA GLY A 21 -14.17 -5.15 -16.61
C GLY A 21 -13.76 -4.11 -17.66
N TYR A 22 -12.80 -3.24 -17.36
CA TYR A 22 -12.35 -2.20 -18.29
C TYR A 22 -11.35 -2.73 -19.32
N CYS A 23 -10.64 -3.81 -19.00
CA CYS A 23 -9.75 -4.50 -19.93
C CYS A 23 -9.72 -6.00 -19.64
N THR A 24 -9.10 -6.77 -20.54
CA THR A 24 -8.90 -8.21 -20.38
C THR A 24 -7.49 -8.53 -19.87
N GLN A 25 -7.28 -9.75 -19.39
CA GLN A 25 -5.93 -10.20 -19.05
C GLN A 25 -4.97 -10.14 -20.25
N ALA A 26 -5.48 -10.41 -21.46
CA ALA A 26 -4.68 -10.30 -22.68
C ALA A 26 -4.22 -8.86 -22.97
N ASP A 27 -5.04 -7.86 -22.64
CA ASP A 27 -4.69 -6.45 -22.76
C ASP A 27 -3.57 -6.07 -21.77
N ILE A 28 -3.63 -6.60 -20.54
CA ILE A 28 -2.60 -6.43 -19.51
C ILE A 28 -1.27 -7.03 -19.98
N ASP A 29 -1.29 -8.28 -20.46
CA ASP A 29 -0.09 -9.00 -20.89
C ASP A 29 0.62 -8.25 -22.04
N LYS A 30 -0.16 -7.72 -22.99
CA LYS A 30 0.36 -6.89 -24.09
C LYS A 30 1.03 -5.61 -23.58
N VAL A 31 0.47 -4.95 -22.58
CA VAL A 31 1.05 -3.73 -22.00
C VAL A 31 2.30 -4.02 -21.18
N ILE A 32 2.36 -5.16 -20.48
CA ILE A 32 3.58 -5.63 -19.80
C ILE A 32 4.71 -5.80 -20.81
N GLU A 33 4.44 -6.44 -21.96
CA GLU A 33 5.45 -6.63 -23.01
C GLU A 33 5.97 -5.29 -23.54
N LEU A 34 5.07 -4.33 -23.80
CA LEU A 34 5.44 -2.98 -24.25
C LEU A 34 6.28 -2.24 -23.20
N GLN A 35 5.96 -2.39 -21.92
CA GLN A 35 6.69 -1.78 -20.82
C GLN A 35 8.10 -2.38 -20.70
N LEU A 36 8.24 -3.71 -20.80
CA LEU A 36 9.54 -4.38 -20.79
C LEU A 36 10.43 -3.95 -21.96
N GLN A 37 9.85 -3.85 -23.16
CA GLN A 37 10.54 -3.34 -24.34
C GLN A 37 11.00 -1.89 -24.15
N ALA A 38 10.15 -1.02 -23.59
CA ALA A 38 10.52 0.35 -23.29
C ALA A 38 11.63 0.46 -22.22
N SER A 39 11.56 -0.35 -21.16
CA SER A 39 12.58 -0.37 -20.11
C SER A 39 13.94 -0.80 -20.64
N SER A 40 13.98 -1.73 -21.61
CA SER A 40 15.23 -2.18 -22.26
C SER A 40 15.97 -1.07 -23.02
N ILE A 41 15.27 0.00 -23.40
CA ILE A 41 15.84 1.19 -24.05
C ILE A 41 15.92 2.41 -23.12
N GLY A 42 15.81 2.17 -21.81
CA GLY A 42 15.94 3.21 -20.77
C GLY A 42 14.73 4.16 -20.69
N ARG A 43 13.55 3.75 -21.18
CA ARG A 43 12.31 4.52 -21.04
C ARG A 43 11.38 3.83 -20.06
N GLU A 44 10.83 4.60 -19.13
CA GLU A 44 9.81 4.13 -18.21
C GLU A 44 8.47 4.76 -18.59
N PHE A 45 7.45 3.93 -18.75
CA PHE A 45 6.08 4.38 -18.98
C PHE A 45 5.20 3.88 -17.85
N PHE A 46 4.27 4.72 -17.42
CA PHE A 46 3.22 4.31 -16.49
C PHE A 46 2.24 3.37 -17.17
N PHE A 47 1.79 2.37 -16.41
CA PHE A 47 0.91 1.32 -16.91
C PHE A 47 -0.43 1.88 -17.40
N GLY A 48 -1.03 2.80 -16.63
CA GLY A 48 -2.25 3.52 -17.00
C GLY A 48 -2.09 4.37 -18.27
N ASP A 49 -0.93 5.01 -18.46
CA ASP A 49 -0.66 5.80 -19.67
C ASP A 49 -0.54 4.93 -20.91
N LEU A 50 0.05 3.74 -20.79
CA LEU A 50 0.14 2.78 -21.90
C LEU A 50 -1.24 2.28 -22.30
N LEU A 51 -2.08 1.89 -21.33
CA LEU A 51 -3.45 1.44 -21.59
C LEU A 51 -4.32 2.55 -22.20
N TYR A 52 -4.17 3.78 -21.73
CA TYR A 52 -4.83 4.95 -22.32
C TYR A 52 -4.36 5.21 -23.76
N LYS A 53 -3.04 5.21 -24.01
CA LYS A 53 -2.48 5.43 -25.35
C LYS A 53 -2.84 4.34 -26.35
N GLN A 54 -3.06 3.11 -25.89
CA GLN A 54 -3.55 2.00 -26.71
C GLN A 54 -5.07 2.08 -26.98
N GLY A 55 -5.78 3.05 -26.37
CA GLY A 55 -7.22 3.21 -26.50
C GLY A 55 -8.03 2.13 -25.75
N ILE A 56 -7.38 1.40 -24.83
CA ILE A 56 -8.00 0.34 -24.04
C ILE A 56 -8.79 0.94 -22.88
N LEU A 57 -8.23 1.97 -22.24
CA LEU A 57 -8.87 2.70 -21.15
C LEU A 57 -9.14 4.15 -21.55
N THR A 58 -10.25 4.71 -21.07
CA THR A 58 -10.46 6.17 -21.08
C THR A 58 -9.72 6.83 -19.93
N LYS A 59 -9.57 8.16 -20.01
CA LYS A 59 -8.93 8.94 -18.95
C LYS A 59 -9.68 8.79 -17.61
N GLU A 60 -11.01 8.81 -17.67
CA GLU A 60 -11.89 8.66 -16.50
C GLU A 60 -11.75 7.27 -15.87
N GLN A 61 -11.58 6.22 -16.68
CA GLN A 61 -11.34 4.86 -16.19
C GLN A 61 -9.98 4.75 -15.50
N VAL A 62 -8.93 5.36 -16.07
CA VAL A 62 -7.60 5.40 -15.45
C VAL A 62 -7.66 6.11 -14.10
N GLU A 63 -8.29 7.29 -14.04
CA GLU A 63 -8.45 8.05 -12.79
C GLU A 63 -9.24 7.24 -11.74
N GLY A 64 -10.30 6.54 -12.16
CA GLY A 64 -11.07 5.65 -11.29
C GLY A 64 -10.25 4.49 -10.73
N ILE A 65 -9.43 3.82 -11.58
CA ILE A 65 -8.55 2.74 -11.13
C ILE A 65 -7.50 3.26 -10.13
N ILE A 66 -6.92 4.44 -10.37
CA ILE A 66 -5.94 5.06 -9.44
C ILE A 66 -6.58 5.34 -8.08
N ALA A 67 -7.81 5.85 -8.07
CA ALA A 67 -8.54 6.09 -6.82
C ALA A 67 -8.81 4.80 -6.05
N GLU A 68 -9.26 3.74 -6.73
CA GLU A 68 -9.51 2.42 -6.15
C GLU A 68 -8.21 1.78 -5.64
N GLN A 69 -7.12 1.88 -6.42
CA GLN A 69 -5.80 1.40 -6.01
C GLN A 69 -5.34 2.09 -4.73
N LYS A 70 -5.46 3.41 -4.66
CA LYS A 70 -5.10 4.18 -3.46
C LYS A 70 -5.93 3.74 -2.26
N TYR A 71 -7.24 3.56 -2.44
CA TYR A 71 -8.13 3.10 -1.39
C TYR A 71 -7.74 1.71 -0.87
N GLU A 72 -7.48 0.75 -1.76
CA GLU A 72 -7.09 -0.61 -1.35
C GLU A 72 -5.74 -0.60 -0.63
N MET A 73 -4.76 0.18 -1.11
CA MET A 73 -3.46 0.31 -0.44
C MET A 73 -3.60 0.90 0.96
N GLU A 74 -4.37 1.98 1.13
CA GLU A 74 -4.65 2.57 2.44
C GLU A 74 -5.34 1.57 3.38
N ARG A 75 -6.29 0.80 2.86
CA ARG A 75 -6.98 -0.25 3.62
C ARG A 75 -6.03 -1.36 4.07
N GLN A 76 -5.12 -1.80 3.19
CA GLN A 76 -4.11 -2.80 3.54
C GLN A 76 -3.14 -2.28 4.61
N GLU A 77 -2.76 -1.00 4.54
CA GLU A 77 -1.95 -0.34 5.56
C GLU A 77 -2.70 -0.30 6.91
N GLU A 78 -3.97 0.08 6.94
CA GLU A 78 -4.77 0.08 8.17
C GLU A 78 -4.88 -1.33 8.79
N LEU A 79 -5.10 -2.36 7.98
CA LEU A 79 -5.15 -3.75 8.45
C LEU A 79 -3.81 -4.25 8.99
N LEU A 80 -2.69 -3.89 8.32
CA LEU A 80 -1.37 -4.25 8.79
C LEU A 80 -1.05 -3.55 10.11
N PHE A 81 -1.39 -2.26 10.23
CA PHE A 81 -1.20 -1.50 11.46
C PHE A 81 -2.00 -2.13 12.62
N GLY A 82 -3.28 -2.44 12.42
CA GLY A 82 -4.12 -3.06 13.45
C GLY A 82 -3.57 -4.41 13.94
N ARG A 83 -3.11 -5.27 13.02
CA ARG A 83 -2.47 -6.55 13.38
C ARG A 83 -1.17 -6.35 14.16
N LEU A 84 -0.36 -5.37 13.76
CA LEU A 84 0.89 -5.06 14.47
C LEU A 84 0.62 -4.51 15.86
N ALA A 85 -0.38 -3.64 16.02
CA ALA A 85 -0.79 -3.11 17.32
C ALA A 85 -1.19 -4.26 18.25
N MET A 86 -2.05 -5.18 17.81
CA MET A 86 -2.44 -6.35 18.61
C MET A 86 -1.29 -7.28 18.98
N THR A 87 -0.23 -7.32 18.16
CA THR A 87 0.90 -8.24 18.40
C THR A 87 1.97 -7.61 19.29
N ASN A 88 2.13 -6.28 19.25
CA ASN A 88 3.25 -5.59 19.88
C ASN A 88 2.85 -4.72 21.08
N THR A 89 1.55 -4.56 21.35
CA THR A 89 1.02 -3.77 22.47
C THR A 89 -0.18 -4.49 23.13
N GLU A 90 -0.81 -3.86 24.13
CA GLU A 90 -2.02 -4.39 24.77
C GLU A 90 -3.33 -4.05 24.02
N VAL A 91 -3.22 -3.51 22.79
CA VAL A 91 -4.39 -3.21 21.95
C VAL A 91 -5.12 -4.49 21.58
N THR A 92 -6.43 -4.53 21.82
CA THR A 92 -7.26 -5.71 21.51
C THR A 92 -8.00 -5.54 20.19
N GLN A 93 -8.56 -6.64 19.65
CA GLN A 93 -9.46 -6.57 18.49
C GLN A 93 -10.64 -5.62 18.73
N ALA A 94 -11.18 -5.59 19.96
CA ALA A 94 -12.28 -4.68 20.32
C ALA A 94 -11.85 -3.20 20.25
N ASP A 95 -10.60 -2.89 20.60
CA ASP A 95 -10.06 -1.54 20.48
C ASP A 95 -9.84 -1.14 19.02
N ILE A 96 -9.39 -2.08 18.17
CA ILE A 96 -9.28 -1.88 16.72
C ILE A 96 -10.65 -1.64 16.09
N ASP A 97 -11.64 -2.47 16.43
CA ASP A 97 -13.00 -2.33 15.91
C ASP A 97 -13.62 -1.00 16.33
N ALA A 98 -13.44 -0.59 17.59
CA ALA A 98 -13.88 0.71 18.09
C ALA A 98 -13.20 1.88 17.35
N ALA A 99 -11.89 1.79 17.10
CA ALA A 99 -11.16 2.81 16.35
C ALA A 99 -11.61 2.91 14.89
N LEU A 100 -11.91 1.77 14.25
CA LEU A 100 -12.43 1.74 12.87
C LEU A 100 -13.85 2.31 12.77
N GLU A 101 -14.73 2.01 13.72
CA GLU A 101 -16.08 2.59 13.78
C GLU A 101 -16.03 4.10 14.00
N GLU A 102 -15.15 4.58 14.90
CA GLU A 102 -14.96 6.02 15.11
C GLU A 102 -14.37 6.69 13.86
N GLN A 103 -13.41 6.05 13.18
CA GLN A 103 -12.89 6.55 11.92
C GLN A 103 -14.00 6.70 10.87
N LYS A 104 -14.88 5.70 10.72
CA LYS A 104 -16.01 5.76 9.78
C LYS A 104 -16.96 6.91 10.13
N ARG A 105 -17.24 7.14 11.41
CA ARG A 105 -18.08 8.25 11.88
C ARG A 105 -17.47 9.60 11.46
N LEU A 106 -16.17 9.77 11.67
CA LEU A 106 -15.45 11.01 11.36
C LEU A 106 -15.30 11.29 9.85
N ARG A 107 -15.28 10.24 9.00
CA ARG A 107 -15.29 10.42 7.53
C ARG A 107 -16.50 11.21 7.01
N GLY A 108 -17.61 11.20 7.74
CA GLY A 108 -18.83 11.92 7.36
C GLY A 108 -18.89 13.37 7.85
N GLU A 109 -18.04 13.76 8.80
CA GLU A 109 -18.15 15.02 9.54
C GLU A 109 -16.96 15.97 9.32
N GLU A 110 -15.76 15.43 9.11
CA GLU A 110 -14.52 16.22 9.04
C GLU A 110 -13.90 16.30 7.65
N LYS A 111 -13.13 17.37 7.41
CA LYS A 111 -12.39 17.58 6.15
C LYS A 111 -11.20 16.62 6.00
N GLU A 112 -10.62 16.18 7.11
CA GLU A 112 -9.54 15.21 7.17
C GLU A 112 -9.92 14.15 8.20
N THR A 113 -9.95 12.88 7.78
CA THR A 113 -10.29 11.78 8.67
C THR A 113 -9.02 11.27 9.37
N PRO A 114 -8.98 11.23 10.71
CA PRO A 114 -7.81 10.70 11.42
C PRO A 114 -7.58 9.22 11.10
N LYS A 115 -6.32 8.80 11.13
CA LYS A 115 -5.93 7.40 10.95
C LYS A 115 -6.20 6.62 12.24
N ILE A 116 -6.40 5.30 12.13
CA ILE A 116 -6.70 4.44 13.29
C ILE A 116 -5.64 4.56 14.41
N GLY A 117 -4.37 4.79 14.07
CA GLY A 117 -3.31 5.01 15.05
C GLY A 117 -3.51 6.28 15.89
N GLU A 118 -3.97 7.37 15.27
CA GLU A 118 -4.26 8.64 15.96
C GLU A 118 -5.49 8.52 16.86
N ILE A 119 -6.48 7.76 16.41
CA ILE A 119 -7.69 7.44 17.18
C ILE A 119 -7.32 6.58 18.40
N LEU A 120 -6.46 5.57 18.23
CA LEU A 120 -5.98 4.72 19.33
C LEU A 120 -5.15 5.52 20.34
N ILE A 121 -4.35 6.50 19.89
CA ILE A 121 -3.65 7.42 20.81
C ILE A 121 -4.65 8.26 21.60
N SER A 122 -5.63 8.86 20.90
CA SER A 122 -6.65 9.70 21.53
C SER A 122 -7.54 8.92 22.51
N ALA A 123 -7.75 7.62 22.26
CA ALA A 123 -8.44 6.70 23.15
C ALA A 123 -7.57 6.20 24.32
N GLY A 124 -6.30 6.61 24.41
CA GLY A 124 -5.34 6.16 25.43
C GLY A 124 -4.92 4.70 25.31
N LYS A 125 -5.14 4.09 24.14
CA LYS A 125 -4.81 2.67 23.84
C LYS A 125 -3.40 2.51 23.28
N LEU A 126 -2.84 3.59 22.75
CA LEU A 126 -1.45 3.68 22.32
C LEU A 126 -0.83 4.97 22.84
N THR A 127 0.45 4.91 23.15
CA THR A 127 1.29 6.09 23.28
C THR A 127 1.80 6.54 21.90
N GLU A 128 2.21 7.80 21.78
CA GLU A 128 2.86 8.29 20.56
C GLU A 128 4.12 7.47 20.21
N GLN A 129 4.85 7.01 21.22
CA GLN A 129 6.06 6.21 21.05
C GLN A 129 5.74 4.81 20.49
N GLU A 130 4.72 4.14 21.02
CA GLU A 130 4.26 2.85 20.49
C GLU A 130 3.74 3.00 19.07
N CYS A 131 2.96 4.05 18.79
CA CYS A 131 2.48 4.32 17.44
C CYS A 131 3.63 4.52 16.45
N GLN A 132 4.65 5.31 16.81
CA GLN A 132 5.84 5.49 15.97
C GLN A 132 6.62 4.17 15.77
N ALA A 133 6.71 3.33 16.80
CA ALA A 133 7.37 2.02 16.70
C ALA A 133 6.61 1.07 15.76
N LEU A 134 5.27 1.09 15.81
CA LEU A 134 4.40 0.34 14.92
C LEU A 134 4.55 0.81 13.47
N LEU A 135 4.55 2.12 13.22
CA LEU A 135 4.75 2.69 11.88
C LEU A 135 6.12 2.33 11.30
N LYS A 136 7.19 2.35 12.11
CA LYS A 136 8.53 1.90 11.69
C LYS A 136 8.54 0.40 11.35
N THR A 137 7.88 -0.41 12.17
CA THR A 137 7.76 -1.86 11.93
C THR A 137 6.97 -2.14 10.65
N GLN A 138 5.87 -1.43 10.44
CA GLN A 138 5.06 -1.50 9.24
C GLN A 138 5.85 -1.12 7.99
N ALA A 139 6.59 -0.01 8.04
CA ALA A 139 7.46 0.43 6.94
C ALA A 139 8.53 -0.61 6.61
N ARG A 140 9.11 -1.27 7.62
CA ARG A 140 10.09 -2.36 7.43
C ARG A 140 9.47 -3.59 6.79
N LEU A 141 8.24 -3.96 7.16
CA LEU A 141 7.53 -5.09 6.53
C LEU A 141 7.07 -4.77 5.10
N ARG A 142 6.97 -3.49 4.75
CA ARG A 142 6.69 -3.02 3.39
C ARG A 142 7.90 -3.13 2.45
N ASP A 143 9.12 -3.18 2.99
CA ASP A 143 10.36 -3.28 2.22
C ASP A 143 11.05 -4.64 2.48
N PRO A 144 10.91 -5.62 1.55
CA PRO A 144 11.54 -6.94 1.69
C PRO A 144 13.06 -6.89 1.90
N LYS A 145 13.72 -5.78 1.51
CA LYS A 145 15.17 -5.61 1.60
C LYS A 145 15.66 -5.18 2.98
N ALA A 146 14.82 -4.50 3.77
CA ALA A 146 15.16 -4.05 5.11
C ALA A 146 15.34 -5.21 6.12
N TRP A 147 14.74 -6.37 5.83
CA TRP A 147 14.95 -7.60 6.58
C TRP A 147 16.33 -8.23 6.29
N TRP A 148 16.81 -8.22 5.03
CA TRP A 148 18.13 -8.77 4.69
C TRP A 148 19.28 -7.93 5.25
N SER A 149 19.21 -6.59 5.16
CA SER A 149 20.24 -5.72 5.73
C SER A 149 20.32 -5.78 7.25
N SER A 150 19.21 -6.01 7.96
CA SER A 150 19.21 -6.15 9.42
C SER A 150 19.65 -7.54 9.89
N VAL A 151 19.45 -8.58 9.07
CA VAL A 151 19.92 -9.96 9.34
C VAL A 151 21.42 -10.11 9.04
N GLU A 152 21.96 -9.43 8.02
CA GLU A 152 23.40 -9.34 7.76
C GLU A 152 24.15 -8.55 8.85
N ASP A 153 23.56 -7.47 9.37
CA ASP A 153 24.15 -6.65 10.43
C ASP A 153 24.27 -7.42 11.76
N GLN A 154 23.23 -8.18 12.14
CA GLN A 154 23.26 -9.05 13.33
C GLN A 154 24.18 -10.28 13.19
N SER A 155 24.56 -10.64 11.96
CA SER A 155 25.50 -11.73 11.71
C SER A 155 26.97 -11.29 11.84
N ARG A 156 27.26 -9.98 11.68
CA ARG A 156 28.62 -9.43 11.82
C ARG A 156 28.98 -9.05 13.26
N GLU A 157 28.00 -8.89 14.13
CA GLU A 157 28.21 -8.52 15.53
C GLU A 157 28.45 -9.73 16.46
N LYS A 158 28.47 -10.95 15.92
CA LYS A 158 28.84 -12.19 16.65
C LYS A 158 30.21 -12.75 16.27
N GLU A 159 31.01 -12.02 15.50
CA GLU A 159 32.36 -12.42 15.06
C GLU A 159 33.49 -11.51 15.58
N HIS A 160 33.31 -10.87 16.73
CA HIS A 160 34.38 -10.17 17.45
C HIS A 160 34.39 -10.46 18.95
#